data_AF-M5PSQ7-F1
#
_entry.id   AF-M5PSQ7-F1
#
_cell.length_a   1.000
_cell.length_b   1.000
_cell.length_c   1.000
_cell.angle_alpha   90.00
_cell.angle_beta   90.00
_cell.angle_gamma   90.00
#
_symmetry.space_group_name_H-M   'P 1'
#
loop_
_entity.id
_entity.type
_entity.pdbx_description
1 polymer ?
#
loop_
_entity_poly.entity_id
_entity_poly.type
_entity_poly.pdbx_seq_one_letter_code
_entity_poly.pdbx_strand_id
1 'polypeptide(L)'
;MNRLAFSHVLPACLALIVLMVLAAVPAQSAQKDQGAPKQAVDQGSNCVQCHKRETPNIVTDWSLSKHAANGVDCEECHGGEHTSAKDTQEAVFATPEVCQNCHEEQVAQYQRGKHALAWVSVNAMPTTHYQPMALLQGLEGCTGCHVIGIKDEETARSLQKQGVRYGLSSCDSCHTRHTFSVKEASQPQACRTCHMGFDHPQWEMWESSKHGVRYLLKQDGVLPPEASAPKCQTCHMPQGDHGVMTAWGFLAVRLPMPENKQWAEDRTTILKGFGVLDPQGKPTARLEAVKAAKLARLTQEEWQQQRDKMLAVCAQCHSEGFARNELNKSDEMIRESDALLADSIRVVAKLYQDGVLRKPKNYAYAYPDLLTFQDAPTMIETRLWRMFLEHRMRTFQGSFHQNPDYTFWYGWSEMIQDQNAIREMAQGMRRDSGKTAGGKSQTQ
;
A
#
# COMPACT_ATOMS: atom_id res chain seq x y z
N MET A 1 -16.98 41.72 -66.67
CA MET A 1 -16.38 43.06 -66.83
C MET A 1 -16.24 43.64 -65.42
N ASN A 2 -15.03 43.62 -64.85
CA ASN A 2 -14.02 44.70 -64.84
C ASN A 2 -14.28 45.70 -63.68
N ARG A 3 -13.40 45.78 -62.65
CA ARG A 3 -12.12 46.57 -62.55
C ARG A 3 -12.43 48.05 -62.19
N LEU A 4 -11.71 48.84 -61.37
CA LEU A 4 -10.45 48.84 -60.58
C LEU A 4 -10.71 49.78 -59.34
N ALA A 5 -10.09 49.72 -58.15
CA ALA A 5 -8.69 49.88 -57.69
C ALA A 5 -8.11 51.33 -57.63
N PHE A 6 -7.57 51.70 -56.45
CA PHE A 6 -6.81 52.92 -56.07
C PHE A 6 -7.59 54.28 -56.11
N SER A 7 -7.38 55.25 -55.20
CA SER A 7 -6.09 55.82 -54.75
C SER A 7 -6.16 56.60 -53.41
N HIS A 8 -4.98 57.07 -52.95
CA HIS A 8 -4.70 58.13 -51.94
C HIS A 8 -4.62 57.67 -50.45
N VAL A 9 -3.78 58.24 -49.55
CA VAL A 9 -2.59 59.15 -49.66
C VAL A 9 -1.72 59.07 -48.36
N LEU A 10 -0.47 59.59 -48.38
CA LEU A 10 0.44 59.76 -47.21
C LEU A 10 0.00 60.94 -46.30
N PRO A 11 0.37 61.06 -44.99
CA PRO A 11 1.74 61.52 -44.68
C PRO A 11 2.33 61.21 -43.27
N ALA A 12 3.55 61.73 -43.09
CA ALA A 12 4.15 62.25 -41.85
C ALA A 12 4.84 61.29 -40.85
N CYS A 13 6.17 61.34 -40.90
CA CYS A 13 7.10 60.90 -39.86
C CYS A 13 6.92 61.68 -38.54
N LEU A 14 7.18 61.01 -37.41
CA LEU A 14 7.83 61.65 -36.26
C LEU A 14 8.60 60.60 -35.44
N ALA A 15 9.82 60.95 -35.06
CA ALA A 15 10.77 60.02 -34.46
C ALA A 15 10.69 60.01 -32.93
N LEU A 16 10.91 58.82 -32.33
CA LEU A 16 11.31 58.71 -30.93
C LEU A 16 12.18 57.45 -30.77
N ILE A 17 13.50 57.66 -30.83
CA ILE A 17 14.50 56.64 -30.49
C ILE A 17 14.57 56.59 -28.97
N VAL A 18 13.98 55.56 -28.37
CA VAL A 18 14.21 55.22 -26.95
C VAL A 18 15.26 54.12 -26.90
N LEU A 19 16.48 54.50 -26.52
CA LEU A 19 17.59 53.57 -26.32
C LEU A 19 17.34 52.78 -25.01
N MET A 20 16.76 51.58 -25.11
CA MET A 20 16.72 50.66 -23.96
C MET A 20 18.10 50.03 -23.78
N VAL A 21 18.85 50.53 -22.80
CA VAL A 21 20.07 49.90 -22.31
C VAL A 21 19.70 48.60 -21.60
N LEU A 22 19.92 47.47 -22.29
CA LEU A 22 19.88 46.14 -21.68
C LEU A 22 21.08 46.01 -20.72
N ALA A 23 20.85 46.34 -19.44
CA ALA A 23 21.76 45.97 -18.37
C ALA A 23 21.73 44.44 -18.22
N ALA A 24 22.71 43.77 -18.82
CA ALA A 24 22.93 42.34 -18.63
C ALA A 24 23.37 42.09 -17.18
N VAL A 25 22.40 41.78 -16.31
CA VAL A 25 22.69 41.23 -14.99
C VAL A 25 23.30 39.84 -15.21
N PRO A 26 24.55 39.59 -14.79
CA PRO A 26 25.12 38.25 -14.90
C PRO A 26 24.37 37.34 -13.94
N ALA A 27 23.64 36.36 -14.49
CA ALA A 27 23.06 35.30 -13.70
C ALA A 27 24.21 34.48 -13.09
N GLN A 28 24.56 34.77 -11.84
CA GLN A 28 25.43 33.90 -11.07
C GLN A 28 24.71 32.57 -10.87
N SER A 29 25.06 31.60 -11.70
CA SER A 29 24.70 30.21 -11.47
C SER A 29 25.23 29.81 -10.10
N ALA A 30 24.33 29.44 -9.19
CA ALA A 30 24.71 28.71 -8.00
C ALA A 30 25.26 27.35 -8.44
N GLN A 31 26.58 27.27 -8.65
CA GLN A 31 27.27 26.00 -8.78
C GLN A 31 27.05 25.25 -7.46
N LYS A 32 26.14 24.27 -7.48
CA LYS A 32 26.24 23.16 -6.55
C LYS A 32 27.63 22.57 -6.74
N ASP A 33 28.37 22.47 -5.66
CA ASP A 33 29.72 21.93 -5.64
C ASP A 33 29.64 20.44 -6.02
N GLN A 34 29.84 20.15 -7.31
CA GLN A 34 29.95 18.78 -7.80
C GLN A 34 31.34 18.30 -7.42
N GLY A 35 31.42 17.75 -6.20
CA GLY A 35 32.64 17.14 -5.68
C GLY A 35 33.27 16.22 -6.72
N ALA A 36 34.61 16.29 -6.82
CA ALA A 36 35.38 15.55 -7.82
C ALA A 36 34.97 14.07 -7.86
N PRO A 37 34.99 13.41 -9.04
CA PRO A 37 34.63 12.01 -9.16
C PRO A 37 35.52 11.19 -8.22
N LYS A 38 34.92 10.60 -7.19
CA LYS A 38 35.62 9.67 -6.31
C LYS A 38 36.18 8.54 -7.17
N GLN A 39 37.44 8.18 -6.93
CA GLN A 39 38.03 7.01 -7.56
C GLN A 39 37.17 5.78 -7.23
N ALA A 40 37.06 4.84 -8.18
CA ALA A 40 36.38 3.57 -7.93
C ALA A 40 37.01 2.91 -6.68
N VAL A 41 36.19 2.32 -5.81
CA VAL A 41 36.68 1.66 -4.59
C VAL A 41 37.77 0.66 -4.99
N ASP A 42 38.88 0.67 -4.27
CA ASP A 42 39.84 -0.42 -4.38
C ASP A 42 39.08 -1.74 -4.10
N GLN A 43 39.13 -2.66 -5.07
CA GLN A 43 38.50 -3.98 -4.97
C GLN A 43 39.15 -4.87 -3.89
N GLY A 44 40.05 -4.30 -3.08
CA GLY A 44 40.75 -4.87 -1.95
C GLY A 44 40.53 -4.15 -0.60
N SER A 45 39.39 -3.52 -0.31
CA SER A 45 39.09 -3.16 1.09
C SER A 45 39.06 -4.40 1.99
N ASN A 46 39.33 -4.24 3.29
CA ASN A 46 39.43 -5.37 4.23
C ASN A 46 38.11 -6.17 4.28
N CYS A 47 36.97 -5.46 4.25
CA CYS A 47 35.64 -6.05 4.12
C CYS A 47 35.53 -6.90 2.86
N VAL A 48 35.82 -6.33 1.68
CA VAL A 48 35.72 -7.03 0.39
C VAL A 48 36.68 -8.22 0.32
N GLN A 49 37.91 -8.09 0.79
CA GLN A 49 38.89 -9.20 0.81
C GLN A 49 38.43 -10.37 1.68
N CYS A 50 37.86 -10.10 2.86
CA CYS A 50 37.37 -11.15 3.75
C CYS A 50 36.07 -11.78 3.21
N HIS A 51 35.08 -10.96 2.88
CA HIS A 51 33.77 -11.40 2.41
C HIS A 51 33.80 -12.06 1.02
N LYS A 52 34.86 -11.87 0.20
CA LYS A 52 35.12 -12.69 -0.99
C LYS A 52 35.30 -14.18 -0.67
N ARG A 53 35.66 -14.53 0.58
CA ARG A 53 35.77 -15.92 1.06
C ARG A 53 34.55 -16.33 1.87
N GLU A 54 34.13 -15.50 2.82
CA GLU A 54 33.07 -15.86 3.77
C GLU A 54 31.66 -15.76 3.17
N THR A 55 31.41 -14.76 2.31
CA THR A 55 30.09 -14.51 1.69
C THR A 55 30.24 -14.05 0.22
N PRO A 56 30.83 -14.87 -0.67
CA PRO A 56 31.21 -14.46 -2.02
C PRO A 56 30.05 -13.88 -2.85
N ASN A 57 28.83 -14.38 -2.65
CA ASN A 57 27.65 -13.91 -3.37
C ASN A 57 27.23 -12.48 -2.98
N ILE A 58 27.43 -12.09 -1.71
CA ILE A 58 27.16 -10.71 -1.26
C ILE A 58 28.13 -9.73 -1.93
N VAL A 59 29.43 -10.08 -2.00
CA VAL A 59 30.42 -9.26 -2.70
C VAL A 59 30.15 -9.25 -4.21
N THR A 60 29.70 -10.36 -4.78
CA THR A 60 29.30 -10.43 -6.20
C THR A 60 28.16 -9.44 -6.47
N ASP A 61 27.08 -9.48 -5.70
CA ASP A 61 25.95 -8.55 -5.81
C ASP A 61 26.36 -7.08 -5.65
N TRP A 62 27.18 -6.78 -4.63
CA TRP A 62 27.73 -5.43 -4.44
C TRP A 62 28.58 -5.00 -5.63
N SER A 63 29.45 -5.86 -6.17
CA SER A 63 30.31 -5.52 -7.31
C SER A 63 29.53 -5.27 -8.61
N LEU A 64 28.32 -5.83 -8.73
CA LEU A 64 27.37 -5.58 -9.83
C LEU A 64 26.51 -4.31 -9.60
N SER A 65 26.53 -3.75 -8.39
CA SER A 65 25.73 -2.59 -8.01
C SER A 65 26.29 -1.27 -8.57
N LYS A 66 25.44 -0.24 -8.62
CA LYS A 66 25.90 1.13 -8.87
C LYS A 66 26.69 1.71 -7.69
N HIS A 67 26.56 1.18 -6.48
CA HIS A 67 27.29 1.66 -5.30
C HIS A 67 28.79 1.39 -5.44
N ALA A 68 29.19 0.14 -5.74
CA ALA A 68 30.58 -0.21 -6.01
C ALA A 68 31.18 0.63 -7.17
N ALA A 69 30.41 0.79 -8.25
CA ALA A 69 30.82 1.59 -9.41
C ALA A 69 30.99 3.09 -9.13
N ASN A 70 30.44 3.62 -8.03
CA ASN A 70 30.50 5.04 -7.65
C ASN A 70 31.31 5.29 -6.37
N GLY A 71 32.12 4.34 -5.92
CA GLY A 71 33.00 4.56 -4.78
C GLY A 71 32.34 4.41 -3.41
N VAL A 72 31.24 3.63 -3.31
CA VAL A 72 30.57 3.32 -2.03
C VAL A 72 30.88 1.87 -1.65
N ASP A 73 31.67 1.70 -0.60
CA ASP A 73 32.09 0.41 -0.06
C ASP A 73 31.11 -0.09 1.02
N CYS A 74 31.53 -1.15 1.72
CA CYS A 74 30.79 -1.83 2.76
C CYS A 74 30.65 -0.96 4.03
N GLU A 75 31.72 -0.26 4.41
CA GLU A 75 31.82 0.50 5.67
C GLU A 75 30.88 1.73 5.69
N GLU A 76 30.61 2.38 4.54
CA GLU A 76 29.66 3.50 4.46
C GLU A 76 28.22 3.09 4.76
N CYS A 77 27.87 1.81 4.62
CA CYS A 77 26.55 1.26 4.92
C CYS A 77 26.49 0.50 6.25
N HIS A 78 27.59 -0.13 6.66
CA HIS A 78 27.64 -1.05 7.80
C HIS A 78 28.54 -0.60 8.97
N GLY A 79 29.25 0.52 8.85
CA GLY A 79 30.27 0.95 9.80
C GLY A 79 31.55 0.12 9.72
N GLY A 80 32.60 0.57 10.42
CA GLY A 80 33.93 -0.07 10.44
C GLY A 80 34.28 -0.81 11.74
N GLU A 81 33.37 -0.88 12.72
CA GLU A 81 33.65 -1.50 14.03
C GLU A 81 33.74 -3.04 13.96
N HIS A 82 33.10 -3.66 12.96
CA HIS A 82 33.25 -5.08 12.66
C HIS A 82 34.58 -5.34 11.94
N THR A 83 35.49 -6.06 12.59
CA THR A 83 36.84 -6.35 12.08
C THR A 83 37.18 -7.85 12.07
N SER A 84 36.39 -8.71 12.71
CA SER A 84 36.64 -10.15 12.77
C SER A 84 35.36 -10.98 12.91
N ALA A 85 35.42 -12.28 12.56
CA ALA A 85 34.29 -13.21 12.71
C ALA A 85 33.73 -13.34 14.15
N LYS A 86 34.37 -12.75 15.16
CA LYS A 86 33.92 -12.73 16.56
C LYS A 86 33.09 -11.50 16.93
N ASP A 87 33.07 -10.47 16.09
CA ASP A 87 32.44 -9.17 16.35
C ASP A 87 31.40 -8.76 15.29
N THR A 88 30.82 -9.76 14.60
CA THR A 88 29.77 -9.56 13.56
C THR A 88 28.53 -8.77 14.03
N GLN A 89 28.30 -8.66 15.35
CA GLN A 89 27.23 -7.86 15.93
C GLN A 89 27.51 -6.35 15.94
N GLU A 90 28.77 -5.93 15.80
CA GLU A 90 29.17 -4.51 15.73
C GLU A 90 28.91 -3.91 14.34
N ALA A 91 28.64 -4.75 13.33
CA ALA A 91 28.17 -4.32 12.02
C ALA A 91 26.77 -3.71 12.13
N VAL A 92 26.65 -2.47 11.66
CA VAL A 92 25.41 -1.68 11.68
C VAL A 92 24.50 -2.10 10.52
N PHE A 93 23.19 -2.06 10.75
CA PHE A 93 22.21 -2.17 9.66
C PHE A 93 22.02 -0.81 8.99
N ALA A 94 22.09 -0.76 7.66
CA ALA A 94 21.79 0.42 6.87
C ALA A 94 20.29 0.76 6.97
N THR A 95 19.89 1.48 8.02
CA THR A 95 18.53 2.01 8.21
C THR A 95 18.24 3.13 7.19
N PRO A 96 16.99 3.60 7.04
CA PRO A 96 16.68 4.70 6.12
C PRO A 96 17.51 5.96 6.35
N GLU A 97 17.94 6.22 7.59
CA GLU A 97 18.79 7.34 7.98
C GLU A 97 20.19 7.23 7.36
N VAL A 98 20.75 6.02 7.25
CA VAL A 98 22.01 5.76 6.53
C VAL A 98 21.85 6.08 5.05
N CYS A 99 20.74 5.64 4.45
CA CYS A 99 20.40 5.96 3.06
C CYS A 99 20.17 7.46 2.84
N GLN A 100 19.59 8.16 3.82
CA GLN A 100 19.21 9.58 3.73
C GLN A 100 20.43 10.49 3.49
N ASN A 101 21.62 10.10 3.97
CA ASN A 101 22.88 10.83 3.74
C ASN A 101 23.22 11.03 2.26
N CYS A 102 22.66 10.23 1.35
CA CYS A 102 22.84 10.35 -0.10
C CYS A 102 21.52 10.38 -0.89
N HIS A 103 20.41 9.87 -0.31
CA HIS A 103 19.10 9.71 -0.96
C HIS A 103 17.99 10.45 -0.21
N GLU A 104 18.28 11.66 0.26
CA GLU A 104 17.38 12.50 1.06
C GLU A 104 15.97 12.60 0.45
N GLU A 105 15.87 12.86 -0.86
CA GLU A 105 14.58 12.99 -1.55
C GLU A 105 13.77 11.68 -1.51
N GLN A 106 14.39 10.55 -1.83
CA GLN A 106 13.71 9.25 -1.88
C GLN A 106 13.28 8.80 -0.48
N VAL A 107 14.10 9.06 0.54
CA VAL A 107 13.75 8.77 1.95
C VAL A 107 12.60 9.66 2.42
N ALA A 108 12.63 10.96 2.14
CA ALA A 108 11.53 11.88 2.48
C ALA A 108 10.21 11.52 1.76
N GLN A 109 10.28 11.12 0.49
CA GLN A 109 9.14 10.57 -0.25
C GLN A 109 8.62 9.28 0.41
N TYR A 110 9.50 8.35 0.74
CA TYR A 110 9.15 7.07 1.36
C TYR A 110 8.46 7.26 2.72
N GLN A 111 9.02 8.11 3.59
CA GLN A 111 8.49 8.45 4.91
C GLN A 111 7.06 9.02 4.88
N ARG A 112 6.66 9.76 3.84
CA ARG A 112 5.27 10.24 3.70
C ARG A 112 4.28 9.18 3.20
N GLY A 113 4.76 8.11 2.57
CA GLY A 113 3.97 7.01 2.01
C GLY A 113 3.39 6.05 3.07
N LYS A 114 2.66 5.02 2.61
CA LYS A 114 2.10 3.98 3.50
C LYS A 114 3.10 2.91 3.91
N HIS A 115 4.06 2.55 3.05
CA HIS A 115 5.01 1.47 3.35
C HIS A 115 5.85 1.79 4.60
N ALA A 116 6.28 3.04 4.77
CA ALA A 116 6.97 3.50 5.99
C ALA A 116 6.18 3.24 7.29
N LEU A 117 4.84 3.18 7.23
CA LEU A 117 3.94 2.93 8.37
C LEU A 117 3.51 1.46 8.51
N ALA A 118 4.05 0.54 7.70
CA ALA A 118 3.65 -0.86 7.73
C ALA A 118 3.92 -1.53 9.09
N TRP A 119 5.07 -1.24 9.73
CA TRP A 119 5.42 -1.78 11.04
C TRP A 119 4.49 -1.26 12.15
N VAL A 120 4.13 0.02 12.12
CA VAL A 120 3.10 0.59 13.00
C VAL A 120 1.75 -0.09 12.78
N SER A 121 1.40 -0.36 11.51
CA SER A 121 0.13 -0.98 11.15
C SER A 121 -0.01 -2.41 11.67
N VAL A 122 1.04 -3.25 11.57
CA VAL A 122 0.98 -4.63 12.09
C VAL A 122 0.94 -4.68 13.61
N ASN A 123 1.66 -3.80 14.31
CA ASN A 123 1.62 -3.74 15.78
C ASN A 123 0.34 -3.09 16.34
N ALA A 124 -0.38 -2.30 15.53
CA ALA A 124 -1.69 -1.75 15.92
C ALA A 124 -2.85 -2.75 15.78
N MET A 125 -2.64 -3.90 15.12
CA MET A 125 -3.68 -4.92 14.92
C MET A 125 -3.87 -5.78 16.18
N PRO A 126 -5.09 -5.85 16.77
CA PRO A 126 -5.33 -6.55 18.04
C PRO A 126 -4.94 -8.04 18.05
N THR A 127 -5.02 -8.68 16.88
CA THR A 127 -4.78 -10.11 16.65
C THR A 127 -3.32 -10.46 16.39
N THR A 128 -2.45 -9.49 16.12
CA THR A 128 -1.01 -9.76 15.90
C THR A 128 -0.43 -10.49 17.12
N HIS A 129 -0.80 -10.08 18.33
CA HIS A 129 -0.34 -10.71 19.57
C HIS A 129 -0.99 -12.08 19.88
N TYR A 130 -1.91 -12.57 19.04
CA TYR A 130 -2.49 -13.92 19.16
C TYR A 130 -1.75 -14.93 18.28
N GLN A 131 -0.92 -14.47 17.33
CA GLN A 131 -0.16 -15.35 16.44
C GLN A 131 0.94 -16.10 17.22
N PRO A 132 1.23 -17.37 16.87
CA PRO A 132 2.38 -18.09 17.38
C PRO A 132 3.69 -17.30 17.22
N MET A 133 4.55 -17.32 18.23
CA MET A 133 5.83 -16.59 18.20
C MET A 133 6.71 -16.95 16.99
N ALA A 134 6.61 -18.18 16.48
CA ALA A 134 7.28 -18.61 15.25
C ALA A 134 6.87 -17.78 14.01
N LEU A 135 5.60 -17.37 13.89
CA LEU A 135 5.14 -16.49 12.81
C LEU A 135 5.63 -15.04 13.02
N LEU A 136 5.56 -14.56 14.26
CA LEU A 136 5.89 -13.17 14.59
C LEU A 136 7.40 -12.88 14.51
N GLN A 137 8.21 -13.67 15.21
CA GLN A 137 9.66 -13.48 15.31
C GLN A 137 10.40 -14.05 14.11
N GLY A 138 9.89 -15.15 13.53
CA GLY A 138 10.48 -15.76 12.32
C GLY A 138 10.22 -14.96 11.04
N LEU A 139 9.36 -13.93 11.08
CA LEU A 139 8.86 -13.20 9.91
C LEU A 139 8.09 -14.09 8.91
N GLU A 140 7.53 -15.22 9.39
CA GLU A 140 6.72 -16.16 8.59
C GLU A 140 5.23 -15.76 8.54
N GLY A 141 4.83 -14.71 9.27
CA GLY A 141 3.46 -14.17 9.32
C GLY A 141 3.35 -12.73 8.82
N CYS A 142 2.40 -11.97 9.38
CA CYS A 142 2.15 -10.57 8.99
C CYS A 142 3.40 -9.68 9.08
N THR A 143 4.28 -9.96 10.05
CA THR A 143 5.55 -9.25 10.24
C THR A 143 6.49 -9.41 9.05
N GLY A 144 6.46 -10.51 8.29
CA GLY A 144 7.32 -10.72 7.12
C GLY A 144 7.03 -9.80 5.95
N CYS A 145 5.75 -9.46 5.72
CA CYS A 145 5.39 -8.45 4.73
C CYS A 145 5.53 -7.02 5.29
N HIS A 146 5.19 -6.83 6.58
CA HIS A 146 5.18 -5.49 7.20
C HIS A 146 6.54 -5.00 7.73
N VAL A 147 7.58 -5.85 7.74
CA VAL A 147 8.96 -5.47 8.11
C VAL A 147 9.51 -4.32 7.27
N ILE A 148 8.96 -4.12 6.06
CA ILE A 148 9.25 -2.98 5.19
C ILE A 148 9.06 -1.63 5.89
N GLY A 149 8.19 -1.50 6.90
CA GLY A 149 7.96 -0.24 7.59
C GLY A 149 9.14 0.23 8.44
N ILE A 150 9.23 1.55 8.67
CA ILE A 150 10.29 2.14 9.49
C ILE A 150 10.11 1.67 10.95
N LYS A 151 11.25 1.40 11.59
CA LYS A 151 11.38 0.86 12.94
C LYS A 151 12.34 1.77 13.70
N ASP A 152 12.13 1.98 14.99
CA ASP A 152 13.14 2.59 15.84
C ASP A 152 14.37 1.68 16.01
N GLU A 153 15.46 2.27 16.49
CA GLU A 153 16.75 1.60 16.65
C GLU A 153 16.69 0.41 17.62
N GLU A 154 15.91 0.53 18.71
CA GLU A 154 15.72 -0.53 19.69
C GLU A 154 15.04 -1.75 19.05
N THR A 155 13.95 -1.51 18.32
CA THR A 155 13.23 -2.54 17.55
C THR A 155 14.12 -3.19 16.51
N ALA A 156 14.87 -2.39 15.73
CA ALA A 156 15.78 -2.91 14.71
C ALA A 156 16.88 -3.82 15.31
N ARG A 157 17.52 -3.38 16.41
CA ARG A 157 18.52 -4.17 17.15
C ARG A 157 17.91 -5.41 17.80
N SER A 158 16.67 -5.34 18.27
CA SER A 158 15.94 -6.48 18.85
C SER A 158 15.66 -7.55 17.80
N LEU A 159 15.20 -7.16 16.61
CA LEU A 159 14.97 -8.09 15.48
C LEU A 159 16.29 -8.68 14.97
N GLN A 160 17.37 -7.88 14.89
CA GLN A 160 18.72 -8.37 14.58
C GLN A 160 19.17 -9.48 15.54
N LYS A 161 18.98 -9.30 16.85
CA LYS A 161 19.31 -10.33 17.86
C LYS A 161 18.48 -11.61 17.72
N GLN A 162 17.26 -11.50 17.19
CA GLN A 162 16.38 -12.63 16.88
C GLN A 162 16.71 -13.33 15.54
N GLY A 163 17.75 -12.89 14.83
CA GLY A 163 18.19 -13.50 13.57
C GLY A 163 17.59 -12.87 12.31
N VAL A 164 16.73 -11.85 12.43
CA VAL A 164 16.19 -11.12 11.28
C VAL A 164 17.31 -10.40 10.54
N ARG A 165 17.31 -10.48 9.20
CA ARG A 165 18.29 -9.83 8.32
C ARG A 165 17.68 -9.08 7.14
N TYR A 166 16.52 -9.54 6.63
CA TYR A 166 15.83 -8.92 5.51
C TYR A 166 14.84 -7.85 5.98
N GLY A 167 14.71 -6.74 5.25
CA GLY A 167 13.70 -5.72 5.51
C GLY A 167 14.02 -4.78 6.68
N LEU A 168 15.09 -5.03 7.45
CA LEU A 168 15.51 -4.13 8.52
C LEU A 168 15.86 -2.74 7.99
N SER A 169 16.49 -2.68 6.81
CA SER A 169 16.80 -1.44 6.10
C SER A 169 15.55 -0.66 5.68
N SER A 170 14.40 -1.33 5.47
CA SER A 170 13.17 -0.75 4.89
C SER A 170 13.30 -0.35 3.41
N CYS A 171 14.49 0.03 2.96
CA CYS A 171 14.82 0.40 1.58
C CYS A 171 15.21 -0.80 0.69
N ASP A 172 15.53 -1.97 1.25
CA ASP A 172 15.98 -3.16 0.53
C ASP A 172 14.86 -4.08 0.02
N SER A 173 13.60 -3.64 0.10
CA SER A 173 12.42 -4.47 -0.18
C SER A 173 11.96 -4.48 -1.64
N CYS A 174 12.36 -3.50 -2.46
CA CYS A 174 11.99 -3.42 -3.89
C CYS A 174 13.19 -3.56 -4.82
N HIS A 175 14.31 -2.91 -4.48
CA HIS A 175 15.63 -3.13 -5.10
C HIS A 175 16.48 -3.85 -4.05
N THR A 176 16.71 -5.14 -4.25
CA THR A 176 17.23 -6.00 -3.19
C THR A 176 18.71 -5.75 -2.96
N ARG A 177 19.12 -5.88 -1.69
CA ARG A 177 20.53 -5.88 -1.33
C ARG A 177 21.20 -7.15 -1.90
N HIS A 178 22.41 -7.12 -2.43
CA HIS A 178 23.34 -5.98 -2.45
C HIS A 178 23.49 -5.32 -3.83
N THR A 179 22.65 -5.69 -4.80
CA THR A 179 22.68 -5.10 -6.16
C THR A 179 22.04 -3.71 -6.21
N PHE A 180 21.04 -3.44 -5.36
CA PHE A 180 20.27 -2.19 -5.29
C PHE A 180 19.80 -1.71 -6.68
N SER A 181 19.28 -2.64 -7.48
CA SER A 181 19.00 -2.41 -8.90
C SER A 181 17.69 -1.66 -9.14
N VAL A 182 17.77 -0.42 -9.64
CA VAL A 182 16.59 0.31 -10.13
C VAL A 182 15.87 -0.47 -11.25
N LYS A 183 16.60 -1.27 -12.04
CA LYS A 183 15.98 -2.11 -13.08
C LYS A 183 15.08 -3.17 -12.45
N GLU A 184 15.54 -3.84 -11.39
CA GLU A 184 14.78 -4.81 -10.59
C GLU A 184 13.57 -4.16 -9.92
N ALA A 185 13.76 -3.11 -9.12
CA ALA A 185 12.66 -2.39 -8.45
C ALA A 185 11.61 -1.83 -9.40
N SER A 186 11.98 -1.60 -10.67
CA SER A 186 11.06 -1.19 -11.71
C SER A 186 10.31 -2.33 -12.39
N GLN A 187 10.52 -3.61 -12.05
CA GLN A 187 9.70 -4.72 -12.55
C GLN A 187 8.50 -4.94 -11.60
N PRO A 188 7.26 -5.14 -12.10
CA PRO A 188 6.10 -5.37 -11.24
C PRO A 188 6.24 -6.63 -10.37
N GLN A 189 7.08 -7.58 -10.78
CA GLN A 189 7.46 -8.76 -10.00
C GLN A 189 8.01 -8.40 -8.60
N ALA A 190 8.68 -7.24 -8.43
CA ALA A 190 9.18 -6.77 -7.13
C ALA A 190 8.05 -6.51 -6.11
N CYS A 191 6.82 -6.26 -6.58
CA CYS A 191 5.66 -6.09 -5.70
C CYS A 191 5.02 -7.42 -5.27
N ARG A 192 5.21 -8.49 -6.07
CA ARG A 192 4.47 -9.75 -5.96
C ARG A 192 4.59 -10.41 -4.58
N THR A 193 5.77 -10.38 -3.98
CA THR A 193 6.08 -11.08 -2.71
C THR A 193 5.13 -10.70 -1.57
N CYS A 194 4.63 -9.45 -1.55
CA CYS A 194 3.69 -8.98 -0.53
C CYS A 194 2.28 -8.75 -1.10
N HIS A 195 2.14 -8.28 -2.34
CA HIS A 195 0.87 -7.88 -2.93
C HIS A 195 0.18 -9.05 -3.67
N MET A 196 -0.07 -10.15 -2.97
CA MET A 196 -0.63 -11.38 -3.53
C MET A 196 -1.64 -12.08 -2.59
N GLY A 197 -2.26 -13.16 -3.06
CA GLY A 197 -2.84 -14.19 -2.21
C GLY A 197 -4.25 -13.93 -1.66
N PHE A 198 -4.41 -14.09 -0.34
CA PHE A 198 -5.73 -14.23 0.28
C PHE A 198 -6.54 -12.93 0.27
N ASP A 199 -6.01 -11.87 0.90
CA ASP A 199 -6.71 -10.62 1.23
C ASP A 199 -6.41 -9.46 0.28
N HIS A 200 -5.27 -9.47 -0.40
CA HIS A 200 -4.95 -8.47 -1.42
C HIS A 200 -4.18 -9.08 -2.62
N PRO A 201 -4.84 -9.93 -3.45
CA PRO A 201 -4.27 -10.50 -4.67
C PRO A 201 -4.12 -9.49 -5.82
N GLN A 202 -3.43 -8.38 -5.56
CA GLN A 202 -3.26 -7.26 -6.50
C GLN A 202 -2.33 -7.65 -7.65
N TRP A 203 -1.32 -8.49 -7.39
CA TRP A 203 -0.51 -9.12 -8.42
C TRP A 203 -1.37 -9.96 -9.37
N GLU A 204 -2.20 -10.86 -8.85
CA GLU A 204 -3.03 -11.77 -9.64
C GLU A 204 -4.10 -11.01 -10.44
N MET A 205 -4.71 -9.99 -9.81
CA MET A 205 -5.61 -9.05 -10.49
C MET A 205 -4.92 -8.32 -11.64
N TRP A 206 -3.73 -7.77 -11.40
CA TRP A 206 -2.98 -7.03 -12.42
C TRP A 206 -2.47 -7.96 -13.52
N GLU A 207 -1.86 -9.10 -13.21
CA GLU A 207 -1.21 -10.00 -14.17
C GLU A 207 -2.22 -10.57 -15.19
N SER A 208 -3.43 -10.88 -14.72
CA SER A 208 -4.53 -11.37 -15.56
C SER A 208 -5.42 -10.25 -16.14
N SER A 209 -5.21 -8.99 -15.76
CA SER A 209 -5.81 -7.82 -16.44
C SER A 209 -5.20 -7.57 -17.82
N LYS A 210 -5.84 -6.75 -18.65
CA LYS A 210 -5.24 -6.31 -19.93
C LYS A 210 -3.98 -5.45 -19.76
N HIS A 211 -3.75 -4.85 -18.60
CA HIS A 211 -2.50 -4.12 -18.32
C HIS A 211 -1.35 -5.11 -18.08
N GLY A 212 -1.53 -6.08 -17.19
CA GLY A 212 -0.49 -7.08 -16.88
C GLY A 212 -0.19 -8.02 -18.03
N VAL A 213 -1.22 -8.60 -18.68
CA VAL A 213 -1.02 -9.47 -19.85
C VAL A 213 -0.20 -8.76 -20.95
N ARG A 214 -0.50 -7.49 -21.23
CA ARG A 214 0.28 -6.70 -22.21
C ARG A 214 1.70 -6.39 -21.73
N TYR A 215 1.90 -6.21 -20.43
CA TYR A 215 3.23 -5.95 -19.88
C TYR A 215 4.11 -7.19 -19.90
N LEU A 216 3.57 -8.36 -19.54
CA LEU A 216 4.27 -9.64 -19.59
C LEU A 216 4.65 -9.99 -21.03
N LEU A 217 3.72 -9.92 -21.98
CA LEU A 217 4.01 -10.11 -23.42
C LEU A 217 5.05 -9.11 -23.97
N LYS A 218 5.21 -7.94 -23.34
CA LYS A 218 6.24 -6.96 -23.67
C LYS A 218 7.60 -7.29 -23.03
N GLN A 219 7.62 -7.86 -21.82
CA GLN A 219 8.84 -8.43 -21.22
C GLN A 219 9.36 -9.62 -22.06
N ASP A 220 8.45 -10.46 -22.55
CA ASP A 220 8.75 -11.64 -23.39
C ASP A 220 9.13 -11.29 -24.84
N GLY A 221 9.08 -10.00 -25.23
CA GLY A 221 9.41 -9.53 -26.58
C GLY A 221 8.35 -9.82 -27.66
N VAL A 222 7.18 -10.33 -27.28
CA VAL A 222 6.04 -10.55 -28.20
C VAL A 222 5.37 -9.23 -28.58
N LEU A 223 5.30 -8.28 -27.64
CA LEU A 223 4.88 -6.90 -27.91
C LEU A 223 6.11 -5.97 -27.97
N PRO A 224 6.11 -4.97 -28.88
CA PRO A 224 7.27 -4.11 -29.07
C PRO A 224 7.49 -3.12 -27.91
N PRO A 225 8.71 -2.56 -27.72
CA PRO A 225 9.04 -1.63 -26.64
C PRO A 225 8.16 -0.38 -26.56
N GLU A 226 7.52 0.02 -27.65
CA GLU A 226 6.63 1.17 -27.75
C GLU A 226 5.19 0.86 -27.29
N ALA A 227 4.84 -0.43 -27.16
CA ALA A 227 3.49 -0.83 -26.78
C ALA A 227 3.12 -0.30 -25.38
N SER A 228 2.00 0.42 -25.27
CA SER A 228 1.46 0.83 -23.97
C SER A 228 1.06 -0.40 -23.15
N ALA A 229 1.64 -0.49 -21.95
CA ALA A 229 1.43 -1.52 -20.96
C ALA A 229 1.92 -1.00 -19.59
N PRO A 230 1.03 -0.53 -18.69
CA PRO A 230 1.43 -0.03 -17.38
C PRO A 230 1.68 -1.18 -16.40
N LYS A 231 2.67 -0.96 -15.53
CA LYS A 231 3.06 -1.85 -14.41
C LYS A 231 2.69 -1.20 -13.08
N CYS A 232 2.80 -1.95 -11.98
CA CYS A 232 2.53 -1.47 -10.61
C CYS A 232 3.15 -0.09 -10.34
N GLN A 233 4.43 0.07 -10.65
CA GLN A 233 5.19 1.30 -10.45
C GLN A 233 4.70 2.47 -11.31
N THR A 234 4.16 2.22 -12.52
CA THR A 234 3.61 3.28 -13.38
C THR A 234 2.44 4.00 -12.70
N CYS A 235 1.60 3.24 -11.98
CA CYS A 235 0.39 3.76 -11.33
C CYS A 235 0.63 4.20 -9.88
N HIS A 236 1.46 3.48 -9.13
CA HIS A 236 1.64 3.69 -7.69
C HIS A 236 2.92 4.46 -7.30
N MET A 237 3.89 4.55 -8.22
CA MET A 237 5.13 5.32 -8.06
C MET A 237 5.37 6.23 -9.28
N PRO A 238 4.39 7.07 -9.68
CA PRO A 238 4.53 7.92 -10.86
C PRO A 238 5.76 8.82 -10.72
N GLN A 239 6.53 8.94 -11.80
CA GLN A 239 7.80 9.69 -11.85
C GLN A 239 8.89 9.18 -10.87
N GLY A 240 8.70 8.00 -10.26
CA GLY A 240 9.61 7.46 -9.25
C GLY A 240 9.32 7.91 -7.81
N ASP A 241 8.15 8.52 -7.54
CA ASP A 241 7.74 8.91 -6.18
C ASP A 241 7.67 7.69 -5.25
N HIS A 242 8.50 7.65 -4.20
CA HIS A 242 8.53 6.55 -3.22
C HIS A 242 7.38 6.62 -2.20
N GLY A 243 6.63 7.71 -2.16
CA GLY A 243 5.53 7.93 -1.23
C GLY A 243 4.22 7.25 -1.63
N VAL A 244 4.25 5.93 -1.80
CA VAL A 244 3.11 5.10 -2.25
C VAL A 244 1.88 5.35 -1.37
N MET A 245 0.79 5.76 -2.02
CA MET A 245 -0.50 6.09 -1.41
C MET A 245 -1.62 5.85 -2.43
N THR A 246 -2.84 5.58 -1.95
CA THR A 246 -4.04 5.42 -2.80
C THR A 246 -5.21 6.18 -2.19
N ALA A 247 -6.18 6.55 -3.04
CA ALA A 247 -7.35 7.32 -2.60
C ALA A 247 -8.19 6.57 -1.54
N TRP A 248 -8.44 5.27 -1.74
CA TRP A 248 -9.31 4.49 -0.85
C TRP A 248 -8.58 3.70 0.25
N GLY A 249 -7.28 3.42 0.08
CA GLY A 249 -6.53 2.56 1.00
C GLY A 249 -7.05 1.12 1.04
N PHE A 250 -6.52 0.33 1.97
CA PHE A 250 -6.89 -1.08 2.15
C PHE A 250 -8.34 -1.28 2.62
N LEU A 251 -8.80 -0.47 3.57
CA LEU A 251 -10.14 -0.61 4.14
C LEU A 251 -11.26 -0.15 3.19
N ALA A 252 -10.95 0.60 2.13
CA ALA A 252 -11.92 1.26 1.24
C ALA A 252 -12.98 2.09 2.00
N VAL A 253 -12.54 2.82 3.03
CA VAL A 253 -13.35 3.79 3.77
C VAL A 253 -12.60 5.12 3.85
N ARG A 254 -13.35 6.22 3.88
CA ARG A 254 -12.81 7.58 3.96
C ARG A 254 -13.79 8.53 4.64
N LEU A 255 -13.27 9.71 4.99
CA LEU A 255 -14.06 10.90 5.25
C LEU A 255 -13.89 11.94 4.10
N PRO A 256 -14.81 12.91 3.93
CA PRO A 256 -16.15 12.94 4.53
C PRO A 256 -16.99 11.70 4.17
N MET A 257 -18.05 11.47 4.94
CA MET A 257 -19.03 10.41 4.65
C MET A 257 -19.72 10.69 3.31
N PRO A 258 -20.15 9.66 2.57
CA PRO A 258 -20.78 9.86 1.26
C PRO A 258 -22.12 10.58 1.40
N GLU A 259 -22.48 11.39 0.42
CA GLU A 259 -23.75 12.15 0.40
C GLU A 259 -24.98 11.22 0.31
N ASN A 260 -24.82 10.06 -0.32
CA ASN A 260 -25.84 9.02 -0.35
C ASN A 260 -26.05 8.46 1.08
N LYS A 261 -27.25 8.71 1.63
CA LYS A 261 -27.61 8.35 3.02
C LYS A 261 -27.45 6.85 3.31
N GLN A 262 -27.92 5.98 2.41
CA GLN A 262 -27.80 4.53 2.56
C GLN A 262 -26.32 4.12 2.65
N TRP A 263 -25.48 4.62 1.72
CA TRP A 263 -24.06 4.35 1.74
C TRP A 263 -23.36 4.90 3.00
N ALA A 264 -23.82 6.04 3.53
CA ALA A 264 -23.32 6.59 4.79
C ALA A 264 -23.68 5.71 6.00
N GLU A 265 -24.90 5.17 6.04
CA GLU A 265 -25.36 4.23 7.07
C GLU A 265 -24.63 2.87 6.99
N ASP A 266 -24.37 2.38 5.78
CA ASP A 266 -23.61 1.16 5.52
C ASP A 266 -22.14 1.33 5.94
N ARG A 267 -21.49 2.43 5.52
CA ARG A 267 -20.13 2.76 5.97
C ARG A 267 -20.05 2.98 7.48
N THR A 268 -21.06 3.60 8.09
CA THR A 268 -21.13 3.74 9.56
C THR A 268 -21.18 2.36 10.23
N THR A 269 -21.93 1.42 9.66
CA THR A 269 -22.01 0.04 10.14
C THR A 269 -20.67 -0.68 10.02
N ILE A 270 -19.95 -0.49 8.90
CA ILE A 270 -18.60 -1.04 8.70
C ILE A 270 -17.59 -0.45 9.69
N LEU A 271 -17.64 0.86 9.96
CA LEU A 271 -16.79 1.50 10.97
C LEU A 271 -17.06 0.98 12.39
N LYS A 272 -18.29 0.55 12.70
CA LYS A 272 -18.61 -0.19 13.93
C LYS A 272 -18.04 -1.62 13.90
N GLY A 273 -18.10 -2.30 12.76
CA GLY A 273 -17.48 -3.61 12.56
C GLY A 273 -15.96 -3.61 12.71
N PHE A 274 -15.27 -2.51 12.38
CA PHE A 274 -13.84 -2.32 12.68
C PHE A 274 -13.58 -1.92 14.15
N GLY A 275 -14.62 -1.68 14.94
CA GLY A 275 -14.52 -1.13 16.30
C GLY A 275 -13.96 0.30 16.34
N VAL A 276 -13.92 1.03 15.22
CA VAL A 276 -13.51 2.45 15.14
C VAL A 276 -14.60 3.34 15.73
N LEU A 277 -15.86 2.91 15.57
CA LEU A 277 -17.01 3.42 16.29
C LEU A 277 -17.53 2.34 17.26
N ASP A 278 -18.07 2.75 18.40
CA ASP A 278 -18.83 1.89 19.30
C ASP A 278 -20.22 1.54 18.70
N PRO A 279 -20.98 0.58 19.27
CA PRO A 279 -22.32 0.24 18.76
C PRO A 279 -23.30 1.42 18.70
N GLN A 280 -23.09 2.45 19.52
CA GLN A 280 -23.87 3.70 19.55
C GLN A 280 -23.41 4.73 18.49
N GLY A 281 -22.26 4.52 17.86
CA GLY A 281 -21.71 5.39 16.81
C GLY A 281 -20.67 6.42 17.30
N LYS A 282 -20.17 6.30 18.53
CA LYS A 282 -19.14 7.20 19.08
C LYS A 282 -17.73 6.69 18.74
N PRO A 283 -16.76 7.58 18.47
CA PRO A 283 -15.35 7.18 18.28
C PRO A 283 -14.78 6.38 19.44
N THR A 284 -13.94 5.38 19.13
CA THR A 284 -13.15 4.62 20.11
C THR A 284 -11.65 4.95 19.98
N ALA A 285 -10.83 4.38 20.88
CA ALA A 285 -9.37 4.46 20.79
C ALA A 285 -8.79 3.93 19.45
N ARG A 286 -9.50 3.04 18.73
CA ARG A 286 -9.04 2.55 17.41
C ARG A 286 -9.02 3.65 16.34
N LEU A 287 -9.76 4.74 16.51
CA LEU A 287 -9.72 5.88 15.59
C LEU A 287 -8.32 6.52 15.53
N GLU A 288 -7.62 6.60 16.67
CA GLU A 288 -6.27 7.17 16.71
C GLU A 288 -5.24 6.26 16.03
N ALA A 289 -5.38 4.94 16.14
CA ALA A 289 -4.58 3.99 15.36
C ALA A 289 -4.84 4.14 13.84
N VAL A 290 -6.10 4.27 13.42
CA VAL A 290 -6.48 4.51 12.00
C VAL A 290 -5.87 5.80 11.45
N LYS A 291 -5.84 6.86 12.25
CA LYS A 291 -5.18 8.14 11.92
C LYS A 291 -3.67 7.97 11.80
N ALA A 292 -3.02 7.43 12.83
CA ALA A 292 -1.56 7.28 12.89
C ALA A 292 -1.01 6.41 11.75
N ALA A 293 -1.65 5.28 11.47
CA ALA A 293 -1.30 4.39 10.37
C ALA A 293 -1.85 4.84 8.98
N LYS A 294 -2.45 6.04 8.89
CA LYS A 294 -2.99 6.62 7.64
C LYS A 294 -3.96 5.69 6.89
N LEU A 295 -4.67 4.79 7.57
CA LEU A 295 -5.39 3.68 6.94
C LEU A 295 -6.50 4.17 6.00
N ALA A 296 -7.24 5.21 6.40
CA ALA A 296 -8.20 5.95 5.59
C ALA A 296 -7.65 7.33 5.16
N ARG A 297 -8.26 7.96 4.15
CA ARG A 297 -8.14 9.42 3.91
C ARG A 297 -9.23 10.13 4.73
N LEU A 298 -8.89 11.22 5.40
CA LEU A 298 -9.73 11.85 6.42
C LEU A 298 -10.33 13.19 5.96
N THR A 299 -9.88 13.73 4.83
CA THR A 299 -10.48 14.90 4.20
C THR A 299 -10.77 14.66 2.72
N GLN A 300 -11.63 15.50 2.12
CA GLN A 300 -11.93 15.42 0.69
C GLN A 300 -10.69 15.78 -0.14
N GLU A 301 -9.90 16.76 0.31
CA GLU A 301 -8.66 17.21 -0.35
C GLU A 301 -7.61 16.09 -0.39
N GLU A 302 -7.39 15.39 0.74
CA GLU A 302 -6.48 14.25 0.79
C GLU A 302 -6.87 13.14 -0.20
N TRP A 303 -8.17 12.84 -0.31
CA TRP A 303 -8.66 11.83 -1.25
C TRP A 303 -8.55 12.31 -2.70
N GLN A 304 -8.96 13.56 -2.96
CA GLN A 304 -8.96 14.16 -4.29
C GLN A 304 -7.55 14.23 -4.86
N GLN A 305 -6.55 14.60 -4.05
CA GLN A 305 -5.14 14.61 -4.47
C GLN A 305 -4.68 13.25 -4.99
N GLN A 306 -5.09 12.13 -4.37
CA GLN A 306 -4.73 10.80 -4.86
C GLN A 306 -5.56 10.37 -6.08
N ARG A 307 -6.83 10.79 -6.16
CA ARG A 307 -7.69 10.60 -7.35
C ARG A 307 -7.11 11.30 -8.58
N ASP A 308 -6.69 12.55 -8.44
CA ASP A 308 -6.16 13.35 -9.54
C ASP A 308 -4.78 12.86 -9.99
N LYS A 309 -3.91 12.43 -9.05
CA LYS A 309 -2.67 11.71 -9.39
C LYS A 309 -2.94 10.48 -10.26
N MET A 310 -3.92 9.65 -9.90
CA MET A 310 -4.26 8.45 -10.68
C MET A 310 -4.84 8.81 -12.06
N LEU A 311 -5.74 9.80 -12.13
CA LEU A 311 -6.29 10.30 -13.41
C LEU A 311 -5.18 10.80 -14.34
N ALA A 312 -4.19 11.51 -13.81
CA ALA A 312 -3.03 11.99 -14.57
C ALA A 312 -2.13 10.84 -15.09
N VAL A 313 -2.07 9.70 -14.40
CA VAL A 313 -1.43 8.49 -14.95
C VAL A 313 -2.26 7.89 -16.07
N CYS A 314 -3.57 7.70 -15.85
CA CYS A 314 -4.46 7.14 -16.87
C CYS A 314 -4.49 7.98 -18.16
N ALA A 315 -4.43 9.32 -18.03
CA ALA A 315 -4.41 10.28 -19.13
C ALA A 315 -3.19 10.15 -20.06
N GLN A 316 -2.14 9.43 -19.66
CA GLN A 316 -0.98 9.15 -20.53
C GLN A 316 -1.30 8.16 -21.66
N CYS A 317 -2.42 7.41 -21.55
CA CYS A 317 -2.79 6.36 -22.50
C CYS A 317 -4.29 6.35 -22.87
N HIS A 318 -5.14 7.02 -22.09
CA HIS A 318 -6.59 7.07 -22.28
C HIS A 318 -7.09 8.51 -22.26
N SER A 319 -8.30 8.75 -22.78
CA SER A 319 -8.97 10.03 -22.56
C SER A 319 -9.35 10.19 -21.08
N GLU A 320 -9.31 11.42 -20.59
CA GLU A 320 -9.65 11.71 -19.19
C GLU A 320 -11.08 11.27 -18.84
N GLY A 321 -12.03 11.46 -19.76
CA GLY A 321 -13.42 11.02 -19.60
C GLY A 321 -13.55 9.49 -19.45
N PHE A 322 -12.77 8.71 -20.19
CA PHE A 322 -12.73 7.25 -20.01
C PHE A 322 -12.15 6.88 -18.64
N ALA A 323 -10.99 7.44 -18.29
CA ALA A 323 -10.33 7.16 -17.01
C ALA A 323 -11.22 7.50 -15.81
N ARG A 324 -11.89 8.66 -15.85
CA ARG A 324 -12.84 9.11 -14.84
C ARG A 324 -14.04 8.18 -14.73
N ASN A 325 -14.57 7.69 -15.85
CA ASN A 325 -15.68 6.74 -15.88
C ASN A 325 -15.32 5.39 -15.25
N GLU A 326 -14.16 4.81 -15.59
CA GLU A 326 -13.75 3.51 -15.03
C GLU A 326 -13.41 3.58 -13.53
N LEU A 327 -12.81 4.68 -13.06
CA LEU A 327 -12.61 4.91 -11.63
C LEU A 327 -13.94 5.13 -10.89
N ASN A 328 -14.91 5.82 -11.50
CA ASN A 328 -16.24 5.99 -10.90
C ASN A 328 -17.01 4.65 -10.80
N LYS A 329 -16.92 3.75 -11.80
CA LYS A 329 -17.45 2.38 -11.67
C LYS A 329 -16.81 1.62 -10.50
N SER A 330 -15.52 1.83 -10.28
CA SER A 330 -14.79 1.20 -9.16
C SER A 330 -15.22 1.78 -7.81
N ASP A 331 -15.57 3.06 -7.74
CA ASP A 331 -16.19 3.69 -6.55
C ASP A 331 -17.60 3.13 -6.28
N GLU A 332 -18.40 2.90 -7.33
CA GLU A 332 -19.71 2.24 -7.23
C GLU A 332 -19.57 0.80 -6.71
N MET A 333 -18.57 0.03 -7.15
CA MET A 333 -18.31 -1.30 -6.60
C MET A 333 -17.93 -1.28 -5.11
N ILE A 334 -17.30 -0.21 -4.60
CA ILE A 334 -17.15 -0.03 -3.14
C ILE A 334 -18.54 0.11 -2.50
N ARG A 335 -19.44 0.95 -3.03
CA ARG A 335 -20.81 1.11 -2.50
C ARG A 335 -21.56 -0.21 -2.44
N GLU A 336 -21.59 -0.95 -3.54
CA GLU A 336 -22.30 -2.22 -3.61
C GLU A 336 -21.73 -3.22 -2.58
N SER A 337 -20.40 -3.33 -2.48
CA SER A 337 -19.75 -4.20 -1.49
C SER A 337 -19.95 -3.74 -0.03
N ASP A 338 -20.04 -2.43 0.20
CA ASP A 338 -20.34 -1.85 1.51
C ASP A 338 -21.76 -2.25 1.96
N ALA A 339 -22.75 -2.25 1.06
CA ALA A 339 -24.13 -2.63 1.38
C ALA A 339 -24.25 -4.11 1.82
N LEU A 340 -23.63 -5.04 1.09
CA LEU A 340 -23.63 -6.47 1.44
C LEU A 340 -22.94 -6.74 2.79
N LEU A 341 -21.77 -6.12 3.01
CA LEU A 341 -21.03 -6.28 4.26
C LEU A 341 -21.80 -5.64 5.44
N ALA A 342 -22.37 -4.45 5.27
CA ALA A 342 -23.13 -3.78 6.32
C ALA A 342 -24.40 -4.55 6.72
N ASP A 343 -25.15 -5.11 5.77
CA ASP A 343 -26.27 -6.02 6.07
C ASP A 343 -25.81 -7.22 6.90
N SER A 344 -24.71 -7.87 6.49
CA SER A 344 -24.17 -9.05 7.18
C SER A 344 -23.67 -8.73 8.60
N ILE A 345 -23.03 -7.56 8.79
CA ILE A 345 -22.68 -7.04 10.13
C ILE A 345 -23.95 -6.83 10.97
N ARG A 346 -25.02 -6.25 10.42
CA ARG A 346 -26.29 -6.03 11.14
C ARG A 346 -26.93 -7.35 11.59
N VAL A 347 -26.90 -8.38 10.74
CA VAL A 347 -27.40 -9.73 11.09
C VAL A 347 -26.67 -10.30 12.31
N VAL A 348 -25.33 -10.26 12.32
CA VAL A 348 -24.52 -10.77 13.45
C VAL A 348 -24.67 -9.88 14.69
N ALA A 349 -24.65 -8.56 14.55
CA ALA A 349 -24.91 -7.63 15.64
C ALA A 349 -26.28 -7.85 16.30
N LYS A 350 -27.30 -8.20 15.51
CA LYS A 350 -28.64 -8.49 16.03
C LYS A 350 -28.68 -9.79 16.85
N LEU A 351 -27.81 -10.78 16.58
CA LEU A 351 -27.68 -11.97 17.45
C LEU A 351 -27.10 -11.61 18.83
N TYR A 352 -26.17 -10.65 18.92
CA TYR A 352 -25.67 -10.14 20.20
C TYR A 352 -26.75 -9.36 20.95
N GLN A 353 -27.49 -8.47 20.26
CA GLN A 353 -28.59 -7.70 20.86
C GLN A 353 -29.69 -8.60 21.43
N ASP A 354 -29.97 -9.72 20.76
CA ASP A 354 -31.01 -10.68 21.17
C ASP A 354 -30.49 -11.74 22.17
N GLY A 355 -29.24 -11.63 22.63
CA GLY A 355 -28.63 -12.54 23.60
C GLY A 355 -28.30 -13.94 23.09
N VAL A 356 -28.48 -14.21 21.80
CA VAL A 356 -28.17 -15.48 21.13
C VAL A 356 -26.65 -15.67 21.04
N LEU A 357 -25.93 -14.60 20.71
CA LEU A 357 -24.48 -14.53 20.89
C LEU A 357 -24.14 -13.86 22.23
N ARG A 358 -23.18 -14.44 22.96
CA ARG A 358 -22.63 -13.86 24.20
C ARG A 358 -21.34 -13.13 23.92
N LYS A 359 -21.16 -11.93 24.48
CA LYS A 359 -19.93 -11.15 24.31
C LYS A 359 -18.70 -11.96 24.75
N PRO A 360 -17.71 -12.19 23.88
CA PRO A 360 -16.41 -12.76 24.26
C PRO A 360 -15.70 -11.94 25.33
N LYS A 361 -14.79 -12.57 26.10
CA LYS A 361 -14.02 -11.86 27.13
C LYS A 361 -13.12 -10.77 26.54
N ASN A 362 -12.47 -11.07 25.42
CA ASN A 362 -11.55 -10.19 24.69
C ASN A 362 -12.23 -9.09 23.85
N TYR A 363 -13.54 -9.17 23.61
CA TYR A 363 -14.27 -8.14 22.84
C TYR A 363 -14.58 -6.93 23.71
N ALA A 364 -14.37 -5.72 23.19
CA ALA A 364 -14.75 -4.48 23.86
C ALA A 364 -16.27 -4.35 24.04
N TYR A 365 -17.06 -4.76 23.03
CA TYR A 365 -18.51 -4.60 22.99
C TYR A 365 -19.20 -5.90 22.57
N ALA A 366 -20.51 -6.04 22.87
CA ALA A 366 -21.35 -7.12 22.36
C ALA A 366 -21.75 -6.84 20.90
N TYR A 367 -20.75 -6.92 20.01
CA TYR A 367 -20.84 -6.55 18.61
C TYR A 367 -19.75 -7.31 17.81
N PRO A 368 -19.98 -7.71 16.56
CA PRO A 368 -18.95 -8.36 15.73
C PRO A 368 -17.74 -7.44 15.50
N ASP A 369 -16.54 -8.00 15.62
CA ASP A 369 -15.27 -7.29 15.41
C ASP A 369 -14.49 -7.91 14.25
N LEU A 370 -14.52 -7.25 13.09
CA LEU A 370 -13.91 -7.73 11.84
C LEU A 370 -12.39 -7.85 11.91
N LEU A 371 -11.74 -7.18 12.88
CA LEU A 371 -10.28 -7.22 13.06
C LEU A 371 -9.82 -8.40 13.92
N THR A 372 -10.75 -9.26 14.38
CA THR A 372 -10.45 -10.53 15.06
C THR A 372 -10.04 -11.65 14.11
N PHE A 373 -10.23 -11.46 12.80
CA PHE A 373 -9.79 -12.37 11.74
C PHE A 373 -10.18 -13.85 11.98
N GLN A 374 -9.26 -14.79 11.79
CA GLN A 374 -9.45 -16.21 12.07
C GLN A 374 -9.70 -16.53 13.55
N ASP A 375 -9.38 -15.60 14.47
CA ASP A 375 -9.59 -15.74 15.91
C ASP A 375 -11.01 -15.33 16.36
N ALA A 376 -11.90 -15.06 15.38
CA ALA A 376 -13.33 -14.90 15.59
C ALA A 376 -13.93 -16.14 16.30
N PRO A 377 -14.74 -15.97 17.37
CA PRO A 377 -15.10 -17.03 18.31
C PRO A 377 -16.23 -17.94 17.81
N THR A 378 -16.86 -17.62 16.68
CA THR A 378 -17.97 -18.39 16.10
C THR A 378 -17.86 -18.47 14.59
N MET A 379 -18.37 -19.56 13.99
CA MET A 379 -18.32 -19.75 12.53
C MET A 379 -19.06 -18.67 11.73
N ILE A 380 -20.11 -18.05 12.29
CA ILE A 380 -20.80 -16.94 11.64
C ILE A 380 -19.95 -15.66 11.62
N GLU A 381 -19.16 -15.43 12.67
CA GLU A 381 -18.18 -14.33 12.71
C GLU A 381 -16.96 -14.64 11.82
N THR A 382 -16.51 -15.90 11.74
CA THR A 382 -15.49 -16.32 10.78
C THR A 382 -15.96 -16.11 9.33
N ARG A 383 -17.22 -16.47 8.99
CA ARG A 383 -17.79 -16.19 7.66
C ARG A 383 -17.87 -14.69 7.38
N LEU A 384 -18.25 -13.88 8.37
CA LEU A 384 -18.29 -12.42 8.27
C LEU A 384 -16.89 -11.80 8.11
N TRP A 385 -15.87 -12.31 8.80
CA TRP A 385 -14.47 -11.92 8.58
C TRP A 385 -14.04 -12.22 7.15
N ARG A 386 -14.28 -13.44 6.65
CA ARG A 386 -13.89 -13.83 5.29
C ARG A 386 -14.56 -12.94 4.24
N MET A 387 -15.84 -12.64 4.42
CA MET A 387 -16.58 -11.69 3.59
C MET A 387 -15.92 -10.31 3.52
N PHE A 388 -15.39 -9.82 4.65
CA PHE A 388 -14.66 -8.56 4.71
C PHE A 388 -13.25 -8.65 4.10
N LEU A 389 -12.44 -9.60 4.55
CA LEU A 389 -11.00 -9.61 4.29
C LEU A 389 -10.63 -10.31 2.97
N GLU A 390 -11.42 -11.28 2.53
CA GLU A 390 -11.22 -11.99 1.26
C GLU A 390 -12.09 -11.38 0.15
N HIS A 391 -13.41 -11.57 0.25
CA HIS A 391 -14.31 -11.36 -0.89
C HIS A 391 -14.61 -9.88 -1.17
N ARG A 392 -14.80 -9.03 -0.14
CA ARG A 392 -14.91 -7.58 -0.35
C ARG A 392 -13.63 -6.99 -0.92
N MET A 393 -12.47 -7.41 -0.42
CA MET A 393 -11.18 -6.95 -0.96
C MET A 393 -11.07 -7.28 -2.45
N ARG A 394 -11.36 -8.53 -2.83
CA ARG A 394 -11.37 -8.95 -4.25
C ARG A 394 -12.35 -8.16 -5.11
N THR A 395 -13.56 -7.92 -4.60
CA THR A 395 -14.60 -7.15 -5.29
C THR A 395 -14.12 -5.77 -5.74
N PHE A 396 -13.69 -4.91 -4.82
CA PHE A 396 -13.32 -3.54 -5.21
C PHE A 396 -11.91 -3.47 -5.80
N GLN A 397 -10.93 -4.20 -5.26
CA GLN A 397 -9.55 -4.14 -5.78
C GLN A 397 -9.48 -4.72 -7.20
N GLY A 398 -10.25 -5.77 -7.51
CA GLY A 398 -10.40 -6.29 -8.86
C GLY A 398 -10.92 -5.22 -9.83
N SER A 399 -11.88 -4.39 -9.40
CA SER A 399 -12.43 -3.31 -10.21
C SER A 399 -11.38 -2.23 -10.51
N PHE A 400 -10.64 -1.76 -9.50
CA PHE A 400 -9.55 -0.79 -9.69
C PHE A 400 -8.40 -1.33 -10.57
N HIS A 401 -8.13 -2.63 -10.53
CA HIS A 401 -7.13 -3.29 -11.41
C HIS A 401 -7.70 -3.77 -12.75
N GLN A 402 -8.95 -3.43 -13.07
CA GLN A 402 -9.63 -3.76 -14.33
C GLN A 402 -9.68 -5.27 -14.60
N ASN A 403 -9.96 -6.04 -13.54
CA ASN A 403 -10.07 -7.49 -13.54
C ASN A 403 -11.52 -7.94 -13.23
N PRO A 404 -12.31 -8.34 -14.25
CA PRO A 404 -13.71 -8.70 -14.05
C PRO A 404 -13.88 -10.02 -13.28
N ASP A 405 -12.92 -10.94 -13.36
CA ASP A 405 -13.00 -12.27 -12.73
C ASP A 405 -12.86 -12.16 -11.21
N TYR A 406 -11.88 -11.37 -10.75
CA TYR A 406 -11.72 -11.01 -9.34
C TYR A 406 -12.82 -10.09 -8.82
N THR A 407 -13.35 -9.18 -9.65
CA THR A 407 -14.48 -8.33 -9.26
C THR A 407 -15.74 -9.16 -9.03
N PHE A 408 -16.05 -10.08 -9.95
CA PHE A 408 -17.32 -10.81 -9.98
C PHE A 408 -17.24 -12.18 -9.31
N TRP A 409 -16.51 -13.13 -9.89
CA TRP A 409 -16.54 -14.53 -9.43
C TRP A 409 -15.85 -14.71 -8.08
N TYR A 410 -14.60 -14.25 -7.93
CA TYR A 410 -13.87 -14.37 -6.64
C TYR A 410 -14.22 -13.26 -5.64
N GLY A 411 -15.07 -12.31 -6.00
CA GLY A 411 -15.44 -11.14 -5.22
C GLY A 411 -16.95 -11.10 -4.94
N TRP A 412 -17.69 -10.37 -5.78
CA TRP A 412 -19.09 -10.06 -5.58
C TRP A 412 -19.98 -11.30 -5.38
N SER A 413 -19.76 -12.34 -6.19
CA SER A 413 -20.53 -13.59 -6.13
C SER A 413 -20.30 -14.33 -4.81
N GLU A 414 -19.06 -14.38 -4.34
CA GLU A 414 -18.73 -14.93 -3.02
C GLU A 414 -19.30 -14.09 -1.87
N MET A 415 -19.32 -12.75 -1.97
CA MET A 415 -19.99 -11.90 -0.97
C MET A 415 -21.49 -12.18 -0.85
N ILE A 416 -22.19 -12.47 -1.97
CA ILE A 416 -23.59 -12.89 -1.95
C ILE A 416 -23.74 -14.26 -1.27
N GLN A 417 -22.82 -15.20 -1.54
CA GLN A 417 -22.80 -16.50 -0.87
C GLN A 417 -22.45 -16.42 0.63
N ASP A 418 -21.61 -15.47 1.05
CA ASP A 418 -21.35 -15.17 2.46
C ASP A 418 -22.61 -14.65 3.15
N GLN A 419 -23.26 -13.63 2.56
CA GLN A 419 -24.48 -13.04 3.11
C GLN A 419 -25.58 -14.10 3.30
N ASN A 420 -25.80 -14.96 2.30
CA ASN A 420 -26.77 -16.04 2.39
C ASN A 420 -26.44 -17.03 3.51
N ALA A 421 -25.17 -17.47 3.60
CA ALA A 421 -24.72 -18.37 4.65
C ALA A 421 -24.83 -17.74 6.06
N ILE A 422 -24.48 -16.45 6.21
CA ILE A 422 -24.60 -15.70 7.47
C ILE A 422 -26.07 -15.62 7.91
N ARG A 423 -26.99 -15.34 6.97
CA ARG A 423 -28.44 -15.32 7.23
C ARG A 423 -28.96 -16.70 7.65
N GLU A 424 -28.54 -17.77 6.99
CA GLU A 424 -28.91 -19.14 7.35
C GLU A 424 -28.39 -19.55 8.74
N MET A 425 -27.09 -19.31 9.02
CA MET A 425 -26.48 -19.54 10.33
C MET A 425 -27.24 -18.78 11.43
N ALA A 426 -27.54 -17.50 11.21
CA ALA A 426 -28.27 -16.68 12.17
C ALA A 426 -29.68 -17.23 12.47
N GLN A 427 -30.38 -17.75 11.46
CA GLN A 427 -31.67 -18.44 11.68
C GLN A 427 -31.48 -19.75 12.47
N GLY A 428 -30.45 -20.55 12.17
CA GLY A 428 -30.10 -21.75 12.92
C GLY A 428 -29.88 -21.47 14.41
N MET A 429 -28.98 -20.56 14.72
CA MET A 429 -28.64 -20.19 16.11
C MET A 429 -29.86 -19.70 16.90
N ARG A 430 -30.79 -18.97 16.25
CA ARG A 430 -32.06 -18.55 16.86
C ARG A 430 -32.99 -19.71 17.17
N ARG A 431 -33.14 -20.68 16.25
CA ARG A 431 -33.95 -21.89 16.48
C ARG A 431 -33.42 -22.69 17.66
N ASP A 432 -32.10 -22.87 17.76
CA ASP A 432 -31.50 -23.70 18.80
C ASP A 432 -31.46 -23.00 20.17
N SER A 433 -31.32 -21.66 20.19
CA SER A 433 -31.54 -20.85 21.39
C SER A 433 -33.01 -20.90 21.87
N GLY A 434 -33.97 -21.00 20.95
CA GLY A 434 -35.40 -21.16 21.29
C GLY A 434 -35.70 -22.54 21.90
N LYS A 435 -35.14 -23.61 21.33
CA LYS A 435 -35.26 -24.98 21.87
C LYS A 435 -34.68 -25.10 23.29
N THR A 436 -33.54 -24.48 23.55
CA THR A 436 -32.90 -24.52 24.89
C THR A 436 -33.65 -23.69 25.94
N ALA A 437 -34.44 -22.69 25.55
CA ALA A 437 -35.38 -22.02 26.44
C ALA A 437 -36.63 -22.87 26.74
N GLY A 438 -37.16 -23.58 25.74
CA GLY A 438 -38.32 -24.47 25.91
C GLY A 438 -38.02 -25.78 26.66
N GLY A 439 -36.79 -26.28 26.60
CA GLY A 439 -36.36 -27.56 27.18
C GLY A 439 -36.11 -27.56 28.70
N LYS A 440 -36.39 -26.47 29.43
CA LYS A 440 -36.24 -26.39 30.90
C LYS A 440 -37.52 -26.70 31.69
N SER A 441 -38.37 -27.55 31.14
CA SER A 441 -39.51 -28.15 31.85
C SER A 441 -39.51 -29.65 31.59
N GLN A 442 -39.77 -30.43 32.64
CA GLN A 442 -39.76 -31.91 32.68
C GLN A 442 -38.39 -32.61 32.82
N THR A 443 -37.77 -32.45 33.99
CA THR A 443 -37.37 -33.62 34.79
C THR A 443 -37.97 -33.45 36.18
N GLN A 444 -38.81 -34.41 36.58
CA GLN A 444 -39.28 -34.58 37.97
C GLN A 444 -38.20 -35.24 38.82
#